data_AF-A0A365ZGL4-F1
#
_entry.id   AF-A0A365ZGL4-F1
#
_cell.length_a   1.000
_cell.length_b   1.000
_cell.length_c   1.000
_cell.angle_alpha   90.00
_cell.angle_beta   90.00
_cell.angle_gamma   90.00
#
_symmetry.space_group_name_H-M   'P 1'
#
loop_
_entity.id
_entity.type
_entity.pdbx_description
1 polymer ?
#
loop_
_entity_poly.entity_id
_entity_poly.type
_entity_poly.pdbx_seq_one_letter_code
_entity_poly.pdbx_strand_id
1 'polypeptide(L)' 'MTREIPGDPHLVRVEKGAASDEELAAVTALLMARAARGPAPAPTTPRTPAPWRRLERARAYRAPHSWQG' A
#
# COMPACT_ATOMS: atom_id res chain seq x y z
N MET A 1 4.55 21.21 -5.14
CA MET A 1 5.14 20.13 -4.32
C MET A 1 4.96 20.56 -2.88
N THR A 2 3.84 20.17 -2.27
CA THR A 2 3.40 20.67 -0.97
C THR A 2 3.18 19.46 -0.06
N ARG A 3 3.75 19.52 1.15
CA ARG A 3 3.82 18.42 2.12
C ARG A 3 3.52 18.99 3.51
N GLU A 4 2.26 18.96 3.89
CA GLU A 4 1.70 19.30 5.20
C GLU A 4 0.46 18.40 5.41
N ILE A 5 0.22 17.60 6.47
CA ILE A 5 1.00 17.20 7.68
C ILE A 5 1.24 18.32 8.72
N PRO A 6 0.76 18.19 9.99
CA PRO A 6 -0.30 17.33 10.53
C PRO A 6 -1.52 18.14 11.08
N GLY A 7 -2.69 17.51 11.18
CA GLY A 7 -3.91 18.15 11.70
C GLY A 7 -5.06 18.28 10.70
N ASP A 8 -4.91 17.75 9.48
CA ASP A 8 -6.05 17.46 8.61
C ASP A 8 -6.96 16.44 9.34
N PRO A 9 -8.26 16.74 9.59
CA PRO A 9 -9.16 15.80 10.25
C PRO A 9 -9.40 14.53 9.43
N HIS A 10 -9.09 14.53 8.13
CA HIS A 10 -9.21 13.36 7.27
C HIS A 10 -7.98 12.45 7.40
N LEU A 11 -8.09 11.46 8.29
CA LEU A 11 -7.12 10.37 8.46
C LEU A 11 -6.83 9.56 7.18
N VAL A 12 -7.72 9.64 6.18
CA VAL A 12 -7.65 8.91 4.91
C VAL A 12 -8.07 9.85 3.77
N ARG A 13 -7.32 9.85 2.66
CA ARG A 13 -7.62 10.60 1.44
C ARG A 13 -8.20 9.68 0.36
N VAL A 14 -9.27 10.12 -0.30
CA VAL A 14 -9.88 9.42 -1.45
C VAL A 14 -9.29 9.98 -2.74
N GLU A 15 -8.59 9.15 -3.52
CA GLU A 15 -7.97 9.56 -4.79
C GLU A 15 -8.95 9.59 -5.98
N LYS A 16 -9.99 8.74 -5.95
CA LYS A 16 -10.97 8.56 -7.02
C LYS A 16 -12.32 8.11 -6.46
N GLY A 17 -13.41 8.60 -7.07
CA GLY A 17 -14.77 8.34 -6.61
C GLY A 17 -15.11 9.12 -5.33
N ALA A 18 -16.19 8.72 -4.68
CA ALA A 18 -16.56 9.15 -3.34
C ALA A 18 -16.71 7.91 -2.46
N ALA A 19 -16.29 8.01 -1.20
CA ALA A 19 -16.56 7.01 -0.18
C ALA A 19 -17.69 7.52 0.72
N SER A 20 -18.58 6.62 1.14
CA SER A 20 -19.55 6.90 2.19
C SER A 20 -18.89 7.02 3.56
N ASP A 21 -19.58 7.65 4.51
CA ASP A 21 -19.12 7.77 5.90
C ASP A 21 -18.89 6.37 6.54
N GLU A 22 -19.70 5.38 6.17
CA GLU A 22 -19.55 3.99 6.62
C GLU A 22 -18.26 3.35 6.10
N GLU A 23 -17.93 3.53 4.82
CA GLU A 23 -16.68 3.03 4.23
C GLU A 23 -15.45 3.71 4.85
N LEU A 24 -15.50 5.03 5.09
CA LEU A 24 -14.44 5.76 5.78
C LEU A 24 -14.26 5.30 7.22
N ALA A 25 -15.36 5.07 7.94
CA ALA A 25 -15.34 4.52 9.30
C ALA A 25 -14.75 3.10 9.33
N ALA A 26 -15.14 2.23 8.39
CA ALA A 26 -14.64 0.86 8.28
C ALA A 26 -13.13 0.81 8.00
N VAL A 27 -12.63 1.62 7.07
CA VAL A 27 -11.18 1.73 6.79
C VAL A 27 -10.43 2.26 8.02
N THR A 28 -10.96 3.29 8.68
CA THR A 28 -10.35 3.88 9.89
C THR A 28 -10.28 2.86 11.03
N ALA A 29 -11.38 2.14 11.30
CA ALA A 29 -11.42 1.08 12.31
C ALA A 29 -10.42 -0.05 12.00
N LEU A 30 -10.30 -0.45 10.73
CA LEU A 30 -9.33 -1.45 10.30
C LEU A 30 -7.88 -0.98 10.50
N LEU A 31 -7.56 0.28 10.20
CA LEU A 31 -6.24 0.86 10.44
C LEU A 31 -5.90 0.89 11.94
N MET A 32 -6.83 1.34 12.79
CA MET A 32 -6.68 1.34 14.24
C MET A 32 -6.48 -0.08 14.81
N ALA A 33 -7.29 -1.04 14.36
CA ALA A 33 -7.15 -2.44 14.76
C ALA A 33 -5.81 -3.06 14.33
N ARG A 34 -5.26 -2.66 13.18
CA ARG A 34 -3.91 -3.08 12.74
C ARG A 34 -2.81 -2.42 13.56
N ALA A 35 -2.92 -1.13 13.88
CA ALA A 35 -1.96 -0.41 14.71
C ALA A 35 -1.88 -1.01 16.12
N ALA A 36 -3.03 -1.30 16.74
CA ALA A 36 -3.12 -1.93 18.06
C ALA A 36 -2.52 -3.35 18.11
N ARG A 37 -2.43 -4.04 16.97
CA ARG A 37 -1.93 -5.43 16.88
C ARG A 37 -0.40 -5.54 16.93
N GLY A 38 0.32 -4.42 16.82
CA GLY A 38 1.78 -4.36 16.80
C GLY A 38 2.40 -4.99 15.54
N PRO A 39 3.74 -4.88 15.39
CA PRO A 39 4.45 -5.55 14.31
C PRO A 39 4.43 -7.07 14.53
N ALA A 40 3.65 -7.79 13.72
CA ALA A 40 3.81 -9.23 13.59
C ALA A 40 5.25 -9.55 13.13
N PRO A 41 5.87 -10.64 13.62
CA PRO A 41 7.20 -11.05 13.16
C PRO A 41 7.13 -11.28 11.64
N ALA A 42 7.76 -10.40 10.87
CA ALA A 42 7.84 -10.57 9.44
C ALA A 42 8.64 -11.84 9.14
N PRO A 43 8.20 -12.69 8.20
CA PRO A 43 9.05 -13.79 7.74
C PRO A 43 10.36 -13.19 7.23
N THR A 44 11.49 -13.74 7.67
CA THR A 44 12.83 -13.35 7.22
C THR A 44 13.09 -13.88 5.81
N THR A 45 12.24 -13.49 4.86
CA THR A 45 12.55 -13.58 3.44
C THR A 45 13.66 -12.57 3.19
N PRO A 46 14.83 -12.99 2.68
CA PRO A 46 15.86 -12.03 2.29
C PRO A 46 15.25 -11.04 1.30
N ARG A 47 15.41 -9.74 1.56
CA ARG A 47 15.00 -8.70 0.61
C ARG A 47 15.88 -8.81 -0.62
N THR A 48 15.48 -9.63 -1.59
CA THR A 48 16.09 -9.65 -2.91
C THR A 48 15.97 -8.23 -3.47
N PRO A 49 17.08 -7.50 -3.67
CA PRO A 49 17.00 -6.19 -4.32
C PRO A 49 16.38 -6.43 -5.70
N ALA A 50 15.35 -5.65 -6.05
CA ALA A 50 14.67 -5.77 -7.34
C ALA A 50 15.74 -5.75 -8.44
N PRO A 51 16.02 -6.89 -9.11
CA PRO A 51 17.21 -6.98 -9.93
C PRO A 51 17.05 -6.03 -11.11
N TRP A 52 18.10 -5.26 -11.40
CA TRP A 52 18.19 -4.46 -12.61
C TRP A 52 18.21 -5.41 -13.82
N ARG A 53 17.03 -5.85 -14.24
CA ARG A 53 16.85 -6.78 -15.36
C ARG A 53 16.96 -5.99 -16.65
N ARG A 54 17.93 -6.39 -17.47
CA ARG A 54 17.98 -6.15 -18.91
C ARG A 54 16.62 -6.53 -19.52
N LEU A 55 15.85 -5.56 -20.03
CA LEU A 55 14.49 -5.79 -20.55
C LEU A 55 14.50 -6.77 -21.72
N GLU A 56 15.57 -6.76 -22.53
CA GLU A 56 15.83 -7.69 -23.62
C GLU A 56 15.97 -9.16 -23.16
N ARG A 57 16.14 -9.40 -21.84
CA ARG A 57 16.12 -10.73 -21.20
C ARG A 57 14.95 -10.91 -20.23
N ALA A 58 14.03 -9.96 -20.15
CA ALA A 58 12.78 -10.15 -19.42
C ALA A 58 11.81 -10.99 -20.25
N ARG A 59 10.89 -11.71 -19.59
CA ARG A 59 9.80 -12.41 -20.29
C ARG A 59 8.95 -11.35 -20.99
N ALA A 60 8.78 -11.47 -22.31
CA ALA A 60 8.08 -10.49 -23.14
C ALA A 60 6.62 -10.22 -22.74
N TYR A 61 6.03 -11.09 -21.91
CA TYR A 61 4.71 -10.90 -21.32
C TYR A 61 4.76 -11.06 -19.79
N ARG A 62 4.20 -10.06 -19.09
CA ARG A 62 3.84 -10.10 -17.67
C ARG A 62 2.35 -9.84 -17.57
N ALA A 63 1.63 -10.64 -16.77
CA ALA A 63 0.20 -10.46 -16.60
C ALA A 63 -0.11 -9.08 -15.96
N PRO A 64 -1.04 -8.27 -16.51
CA PRO A 64 -1.32 -6.92 -16.01
C PRO A 64 -1.74 -6.84 -14.54
N HIS A 65 -2.30 -7.92 -13.99
CA HIS A 65 -2.72 -8.04 -12.60
C HIS A 65 -1.61 -8.52 -11.64
N SER A 66 -0.40 -8.82 -12.13
CA SER A 66 0.71 -9.28 -11.29
C SER A 66 1.49 -8.10 -10.71
N TRP A 67 1.15 -7.70 -9.49
CA TRP A 67 1.92 -6.70 -8.74
C TRP A 67 3.28 -7.23 -8.28
N GLN A 68 3.41 -8.55 -8.04
CA GLN A 68 4.68 -9.21 -7.73
C GLN A 68 5.49 -9.54 -9.00
N GLY A 69 6.83 -9.49 -8.90
CA GLY A 69 7.79 -9.69 -9.99
C GLY A 69 9.19 -9.98 -9.48
#